data_AF-A0A6C0JVU9-F1
#
_entry.id   AF-A0A6C0JVU9-F1
#
_cell.length_a   1.000
_cell.length_b   1.000
_cell.length_c   1.000
_cell.angle_alpha   90.00
_cell.angle_beta   90.00
_cell.angle_gamma   90.00
#
_symmetry.space_group_name_H-M   'P 1'
#
loop_
_entity.id
_entity.type
_entity.pdbx_description
1 polymer ?
#
loop_
_entity_poly.entity_id
_entity_poly.type
_entity_poly.pdbx_seq_one_letter_code
_entity_poly.pdbx_strand_id
1 'polypeptide(L)'
;MSLSDYQFIESYLADRPMSENAKIDILDACKVYLDVENQYHACCRALSTCGLPEEDPEYMILEDACSEAHKALEIAWNNYRDIYYRLFR
;
A
#
# COMPACT_ATOMS: atom_id res chain seq x y z
N MET A 1 4.69 -0.08 5.54
CA MET A 1 5.09 1.33 5.53
C MET A 1 4.19 2.10 6.48
N SER A 2 4.80 2.97 7.27
CA SER A 2 4.11 3.79 8.25
C SER A 2 3.85 5.19 7.72
N LEU A 3 2.95 5.95 8.37
CA LEU A 3 2.77 7.38 8.08
C LEU A 3 4.09 8.16 8.24
N SER A 4 4.94 7.77 9.20
CA SER A 4 6.29 8.34 9.37
C SER A 4 7.21 8.07 8.19
N ASP A 5 7.13 6.89 7.57
CA ASP A 5 7.93 6.59 6.38
C ASP A 5 7.47 7.43 5.17
N TYR A 6 6.16 7.65 5.03
CA TYR A 6 5.62 8.55 4.00
C TYR A 6 6.12 9.99 4.20
N GLN A 7 6.05 10.53 5.42
CA GLN A 7 6.54 11.88 5.74
C GLN A 7 8.06 12.01 5.51
N PHE A 8 8.81 10.94 5.78
CA PHE A 8 10.23 10.88 5.46
C PHE A 8 10.46 10.97 3.94
N ILE A 9 9.71 10.22 3.14
CA ILE A 9 9.81 10.25 1.67
C ILE A 9 9.46 11.66 1.14
N GLU A 10 8.39 12.27 1.64
CA GLU A 10 8.00 13.65 1.30
C GLU A 10 9.13 14.65 1.57
N SER A 11 9.71 14.59 2.77
CA SER A 11 10.83 15.46 3.14
C SER A 11 12.07 15.20 2.29
N TYR A 12 12.38 13.93 2.03
CA TYR A 12 13.52 13.52 1.22
C TYR A 12 13.40 14.00 -0.23
N LEU A 13 12.21 13.94 -0.82
CA LEU A 13 11.96 14.38 -2.18
C LEU A 13 11.97 15.91 -2.33
N ALA A 14 11.59 16.65 -1.28
CA ALA A 14 11.57 18.11 -1.32
C ALA A 14 12.92 18.70 -1.74
N ASP A 15 14.03 18.15 -1.23
CA ASP A 15 15.40 18.62 -1.47
C ASP A 15 16.04 18.02 -2.74
N ARG A 16 15.36 17.12 -3.45
CA ARG A 16 15.94 16.45 -4.63
C ARG A 16 15.88 17.34 -5.88
N PRO A 17 16.96 17.40 -6.67
CA PRO A 17 17.00 18.15 -7.93
C PRO A 17 16.28 17.39 -9.05
N MET A 18 14.97 17.21 -8.90
CA MET A 18 14.08 16.56 -9.87
C MET A 18 12.86 17.44 -10.14
N SER A 19 12.13 17.16 -11.22
CA SER A 19 10.93 17.94 -11.54
C SER A 19 9.84 17.74 -10.49
N GLU A 20 9.04 18.78 -10.25
CA GLU A 20 7.90 18.67 -9.31
C GLU A 20 6.93 17.57 -9.71
N ASN A 21 6.69 17.38 -11.02
CA ASN A 21 5.86 16.26 -11.50
C ASN A 21 6.43 14.90 -11.09
N ALA A 22 7.76 14.73 -11.13
CA ALA A 22 8.39 13.48 -10.72
C ALA A 22 8.26 13.25 -9.20
N LYS A 23 8.31 14.30 -8.38
CA LYS A 23 8.06 14.21 -6.94
C LYS A 23 6.60 13.81 -6.66
N ILE A 24 5.66 14.46 -7.33
CA ILE A 24 4.22 14.16 -7.23
C ILE A 24 3.95 12.71 -7.61
N ASP A 25 4.48 12.23 -8.74
CA ASP A 25 4.30 10.83 -9.19
C ASP A 25 4.75 9.82 -8.12
N ILE A 26 5.89 10.06 -7.46
CA ILE A 26 6.39 9.18 -6.40
C ILE A 26 5.49 9.27 -5.15
N LEU A 27 5.08 10.47 -4.76
CA LEU A 27 4.25 10.67 -3.58
C LEU A 27 2.85 10.07 -3.74
N ASP A 28 2.23 10.24 -4.90
CA ASP A 28 0.95 9.63 -5.22
C ASP A 28 1.05 8.10 -5.19
N ALA A 29 2.08 7.52 -5.81
CA ALA A 29 2.28 6.07 -5.77
C ALA A 29 2.57 5.56 -4.35
N CYS A 30 3.34 6.30 -3.57
CA CYS A 30 3.64 5.98 -2.18
C CYS A 30 2.38 6.04 -1.29
N LYS A 31 1.50 7.02 -1.53
CA LYS A 31 0.24 7.17 -0.82
C LYS A 31 -0.72 6.03 -1.14
N VAL A 32 -0.87 5.69 -2.43
CA VAL A 32 -1.69 4.55 -2.84
C VAL A 32 -1.20 3.27 -2.18
N TYR A 33 0.12 3.04 -2.16
CA TYR A 33 0.71 1.89 -1.48
C TYR A 33 0.38 1.87 0.03
N LEU A 34 0.51 2.99 0.72
CA LEU A 34 0.18 3.10 2.14
C LEU A 34 -1.33 2.83 2.41
N ASP A 35 -2.21 3.38 1.58
CA ASP A 35 -3.65 3.21 1.73
C ASP A 35 -4.06 1.74 1.57
N VAL A 36 -3.56 1.05 0.54
CA VAL A 36 -3.87 -0.37 0.31
C VAL A 36 -3.21 -1.29 1.34
N GLU A 37 -2.04 -0.94 1.87
CA GLU A 37 -1.39 -1.70 2.96
C GLU A 37 -2.21 -1.62 4.25
N ASN A 38 -2.73 -0.43 4.58
CA ASN A 38 -3.62 -0.25 5.72
C ASN A 38 -4.91 -1.05 5.56
N GLN A 39 -5.49 -1.08 4.36
CA GLN A 39 -6.66 -1.88 4.04
C GLN A 39 -6.37 -3.38 4.20
N TYR A 40 -5.27 -3.87 3.62
CA TYR A 40 -4.85 -5.27 3.77
C TYR A 40 -4.69 -5.67 5.23
N HIS A 41 -4.00 -4.86 6.04
CA HIS A 41 -3.87 -5.09 7.47
C HIS A 41 -5.20 -5.06 8.22
N ALA A 42 -6.14 -4.21 7.82
CA ALA A 42 -7.49 -4.21 8.38
C ALA A 42 -8.22 -5.52 8.06
N CYS A 43 -8.15 -6.02 6.83
CA CYS A 43 -8.71 -7.31 6.43
C CYS A 43 -8.08 -8.48 7.18
N CYS A 44 -6.73 -8.53 7.29
CA CYS A 44 -6.05 -9.56 8.07
C CYS A 44 -6.48 -9.56 9.54
N ARG A 45 -6.59 -8.36 10.14
CA ARG A 45 -7.07 -8.23 11.52
C ARG A 45 -8.50 -8.74 11.66
N ALA A 46 -9.41 -8.30 10.77
CA ALA A 46 -10.79 -8.74 10.78
C ALA A 46 -10.89 -10.28 10.74
N LEU A 47 -10.19 -10.93 9.79
CA LEU A 47 -10.09 -12.39 9.69
C LEU A 47 -9.58 -13.03 10.99
N SER A 48 -8.45 -12.55 11.52
CA SER A 48 -7.84 -13.12 12.72
C SER A 48 -8.73 -13.00 13.98
N THR A 49 -9.64 -12.04 14.00
CA THR A 49 -10.50 -11.73 15.17
C THR A 49 -11.95 -12.16 15.02
N CYS A 50 -12.40 -12.57 13.82
CA CYS A 50 -13.82 -12.85 13.57
C CYS A 50 -14.34 -14.06 14.36
N GLY A 51 -13.46 -15.01 14.69
CA GLY A 51 -13.82 -16.22 15.45
C GLY A 51 -14.79 -17.16 14.72
N LEU A 52 -15.01 -16.92 13.42
CA LEU A 52 -15.84 -17.74 12.55
C LEU A 52 -15.05 -18.98 12.08
N PRO A 53 -15.70 -20.13 11.89
CA PRO A 53 -15.07 -21.28 11.24
C PRO A 53 -14.78 -20.97 9.77
N GLU A 54 -13.77 -21.62 9.19
CA GLU A 54 -13.33 -21.37 7.82
C GLU A 54 -14.41 -21.70 6.78
N GLU A 55 -15.31 -22.64 7.09
CA GLU A 55 -16.45 -22.99 6.24
C GLU A 55 -17.60 -21.99 6.31
N ASP A 56 -17.54 -21.02 7.23
CA ASP A 56 -18.58 -20.00 7.35
C ASP A 56 -18.58 -19.09 6.10
N PRO A 57 -19.73 -18.86 5.46
CA PRO A 57 -19.82 -17.96 4.32
C PRO A 57 -19.30 -16.54 4.60
N GLU A 58 -19.48 -16.03 5.82
CA GLU A 58 -18.96 -14.71 6.21
C GLU A 58 -17.44 -14.73 6.39
N TYR A 59 -16.86 -15.85 6.84
CA TYR A 59 -15.41 -16.04 6.85
C TYR A 59 -14.84 -16.01 5.43
N MET A 60 -15.45 -16.76 4.50
CA MET A 60 -15.01 -16.80 3.09
C MET A 60 -15.05 -15.41 2.44
N ILE A 61 -16.08 -14.60 2.74
CA ILE A 61 -16.16 -13.21 2.24
C ILE A 61 -15.00 -12.36 2.78
N LEU A 62 -14.67 -12.50 4.06
CA LEU A 62 -13.53 -11.79 4.66
C LEU A 62 -12.19 -12.27 4.08
N GLU A 63 -12.08 -13.56 3.77
CA GLU A 63 -10.91 -14.18 3.17
C GLU A 63 -10.68 -13.66 1.74
N ASP A 64 -11.74 -13.65 0.93
CA ASP A 64 -11.74 -13.10 -0.43
C ASP A 64 -11.35 -11.61 -0.41
N ALA A 65 -11.95 -10.81 0.47
CA ALA A 65 -11.63 -9.39 0.60
C ALA A 65 -10.16 -9.17 1.01
N CYS A 66 -9.62 -10.01 1.89
CA CYS A 66 -8.21 -9.96 2.29
C CYS A 66 -7.27 -10.34 1.14
N SER A 67 -7.64 -11.36 0.36
CA SER A 67 -6.92 -11.80 -0.83
C SER A 67 -6.90 -10.74 -1.92
N GLU A 68 -8.02 -10.05 -2.16
CA GLU A 68 -8.11 -8.92 -3.07
C GLU A 68 -7.25 -7.74 -2.61
N ALA A 69 -7.30 -7.40 -1.31
CA ALA A 69 -6.47 -6.35 -0.74
C ALA A 69 -4.97 -6.67 -0.87
N HIS A 70 -4.58 -7.95 -0.72
CA HIS A 70 -3.19 -8.36 -0.92
C HIS A 70 -2.73 -8.17 -2.38
N LYS A 71 -3.56 -8.55 -3.36
CA LYS A 71 -3.25 -8.33 -4.79
C LYS A 71 -3.11 -6.84 -5.10
N ALA A 72 -4.00 -6.01 -4.56
CA ALA A 72 -3.93 -4.56 -4.72
C ALA A 72 -2.63 -3.99 -4.11
N LEU A 73 -2.22 -4.51 -2.94
CA LEU A 73 -0.96 -4.16 -2.29
C LEU A 73 0.26 -4.49 -3.16
N GLU A 74 0.32 -5.69 -3.73
CA GLU A 74 1.41 -6.09 -4.63
C GLU A 74 1.50 -5.16 -5.86
N ILE A 75 0.36 -4.82 -6.46
CA ILE A 75 0.31 -3.90 -7.60
C ILE A 75 0.81 -2.51 -7.21
N ALA A 76 0.33 -1.96 -6.08
CA ALA A 76 0.73 -0.63 -5.62
C ALA A 76 2.22 -0.57 -5.28
N TRP A 77 2.75 -1.62 -4.66
CA TRP A 77 4.18 -1.76 -4.38
C TRP A 77 5.01 -1.75 -5.67
N ASN A 78 4.61 -2.55 -6.67
CA ASN A 78 5.31 -2.61 -7.94
C ASN A 78 5.29 -1.25 -8.66
N ASN A 79 4.14 -0.57 -8.68
CA ASN A 79 4.02 0.76 -9.29
C ASN A 79 4.92 1.80 -8.62
N TYR A 80 4.87 1.89 -7.28
CA TYR A 80 5.74 2.79 -6.51
C TYR A 80 7.22 2.50 -6.80
N ARG A 81 7.60 1.22 -6.77
CA ARG A 81 8.97 0.77 -7.00
C ARG A 81 9.45 1.12 -8.42
N ASP A 82 8.63 0.90 -9.44
CA ASP A 82 8.98 1.16 -10.83
C ASP A 82 9.13 2.66 -11.11
N ILE A 83 8.24 3.50 -10.56
CA ILE A 83 8.35 4.97 -10.64
C ILE A 83 9.62 5.44 -9.95
N TYR A 84 9.89 4.94 -8.73
CA TYR A 84 11.09 5.28 -7.98
C TYR A 84 12.37 4.91 -8.77
N TYR A 85 12.46 3.67 -9.27
CA TYR A 85 13.64 3.25 -10.05
C TYR A 85 13.81 4.03 -11.35
N ARG A 86 12.73 4.41 -12.03
CA ARG A 86 12.80 5.21 -13.25
C ARG A 86 13.39 6.60 -13.01
N LEU A 87 13.16 7.17 -11.83
CA LEU A 87 13.51 8.55 -11.52
C LEU A 87 14.87 8.70 -10.81
N PHE A 88 15.37 7.63 -10.18
CA PHE A 88 16.64 7.63 -9.43
C PHE A 88 17.77 6.81 -10.08
N ARG A 89 17.57 6.31 -11.30
CA ARG A 89 18.59 5.63 -12.11
C ARG A 89 19.08 6.51 -13.25
#